data_AF-A0A319BJ68-F1
#
_entry.id   AF-A0A319BJ68-F1
#
_cell.length_a   1.000
_cell.length_b   1.000
_cell.length_c   1.000
_cell.angle_alpha   90.00
_cell.angle_beta   90.00
_cell.angle_gamma   90.00
#
_symmetry.space_group_name_H-M   'P 1'
#
loop_
_entity.id
_entity.type
_entity.pdbx_description
1 polymer ?
#
loop_
_entity_poly.entity_id
_entity_poly.type
_entity_poly.pdbx_seq_one_letter_code
_entity_poly.pdbx_strand_id
1 'polypeptide(L)' 'MTLSVQKIDPQRSLGSYEVDSLVTVDLETWFEREVGVSIGSGELLAELAMTQLARQAADGSRYLPAELRRS' A
#
# COMPACT_ATOMS: atom_id res chain seq x y z
N MET A 1 10.00 3.36 -16.86
CA MET A 1 8.83 2.76 -17.54
C MET A 1 7.58 3.38 -16.95
N THR A 2 6.60 3.79 -17.76
CA THR A 2 5.33 4.32 -17.26
C THR A 2 4.30 3.21 -17.22
N LEU A 3 3.92 2.75 -16.02
CA LEU A 3 2.79 1.85 -15.84
C LEU A 3 1.51 2.60 -16.20
N SER A 4 0.79 2.12 -17.22
CA SER A 4 -0.53 2.66 -17.54
C SER A 4 -1.51 2.20 -16.46
N VAL A 5 -2.28 3.14 -15.88
CA VAL A 5 -3.28 2.84 -14.84
C VAL A 5 -4.24 1.72 -15.26
N GLN A 6 -4.57 1.64 -16.55
CA GLN A 6 -5.44 0.61 -17.11
C GLN A 6 -4.87 -0.83 -17.05
N LYS A 7 -3.58 -0.98 -16.74
CA LYS A 7 -2.90 -2.29 -16.57
C LYS A 7 -2.69 -2.67 -15.10
N ILE A 8 -3.11 -1.81 -14.17
CA ILE A 8 -3.04 -2.08 -12.74
C ILE A 8 -4.24 -2.95 -12.36
N ASP A 9 -3.95 -4.14 -11.85
CA ASP A 9 -4.92 -5.09 -11.33
C ASP A 9 -4.82 -5.09 -9.79
N PRO A 10 -5.85 -4.60 -9.08
CA PRO A 10 -5.84 -4.54 -7.62
C PRO A 10 -5.79 -5.92 -6.92
N GLN A 11 -6.01 -7.01 -7.67
CA GLN A 11 -5.88 -8.37 -7.15
C GLN A 11 -4.45 -8.91 -7.24
N ARG A 12 -3.54 -8.22 -7.93
CA ARG A 12 -2.11 -8.55 -7.99
C ARG A 12 -1.32 -7.89 -6.87
N SER A 13 -0.15 -8.44 -6.58
CA SER A 13 0.82 -7.83 -5.67
C SER A 13 1.54 -6.66 -6.31
N LEU A 14 1.92 -5.65 -5.51
CA LEU A 14 2.75 -4.54 -5.99
C LEU A 14 4.11 -5.07 -6.49
N GLY A 15 4.70 -6.03 -5.78
CA GLY A 15 5.96 -6.67 -6.18
C GLY A 15 5.93 -7.27 -7.59
N SER A 16 4.77 -7.74 -8.07
CA SER A 16 4.61 -8.29 -9.42
C SER A 16 4.79 -7.27 -10.55
N TYR A 17 4.79 -5.97 -10.24
CA TYR A 17 4.98 -4.89 -11.19
C TYR A 17 6.43 -4.38 -11.32
N GLU A 18 7.41 -5.14 -10.79
CA GLU A 18 8.84 -4.80 -10.84
C GLU A 18 9.09 -3.39 -10.28
N VAL A 19 8.49 -3.10 -9.12
CA VAL A 19 8.65 -1.83 -8.42
C VAL A 19 10.11 -1.69 -7.97
N ASP A 20 10.81 -0.67 -8.47
CA ASP A 20 12.20 -0.40 -8.10
C ASP A 20 12.32 0.13 -6.66
N SER A 21 13.53 0.06 -6.11
CA SER A 21 13.86 0.53 -4.75
C SER A 21 13.46 1.99 -4.53
N LEU A 22 13.65 2.87 -5.53
CA LEU A 22 13.28 4.29 -5.41
C LEU A 22 11.76 4.45 -5.29
N VAL A 23 11.01 3.71 -6.12
CA VAL A 23 9.54 3.74 -6.10
C VAL A 23 9.00 3.17 -4.78
N THR A 24 9.69 2.18 -4.22
CA THR A 24 9.34 1.62 -2.90
C THR A 24 9.45 2.69 -1.81
N VAL A 25 10.56 3.42 -1.74
CA VAL A 25 10.76 4.50 -0.76
C VAL A 25 9.74 5.64 -0.95
N ASP A 26 9.44 5.99 -2.21
CA ASP A 26 8.42 6.98 -2.53
C ASP A 26 7.03 6.54 -2.03
N LEU A 27 6.70 5.26 -2.19
CA LEU A 27 5.45 4.68 -1.70
C LEU A 27 5.37 4.65 -0.17
N GLU A 28 6.43 4.27 0.54
CA GLU A 28 6.49 4.32 2.01
C GLU A 28 6.18 5.74 2.52
N THR A 29 6.83 6.75 1.91
CA THR A 29 6.62 8.16 2.23
C THR A 29 5.19 8.60 1.92
N TRP A 30 4.62 8.13 0.81
CA TRP A 30 3.25 8.43 0.41
C TRP A 30 2.23 7.83 1.39
N PHE A 31 2.41 6.57 1.82
CA PHE A 31 1.53 5.92 2.80
C PHE A 31 1.52 6.67 4.13
N GLU A 32 2.68 7.11 4.62
CA GLU A 32 2.76 7.87 5.87
C GLU A 32 2.04 9.23 5.77
N ARG A 33 2.21 9.92 4.64
CA ARG A 33 1.65 11.25 4.43
C ARG A 33 0.14 11.22 4.18
N GLU A 34 -0.28 10.44 3.19
CA GLU A 34 -1.64 10.45 2.65
C GLU A 34 -2.57 9.47 3.35
N VAL A 35 -2.07 8.29 3.74
CA VAL A 35 -2.89 7.25 4.39
C VAL A 35 -2.71 7.27 5.91
N GLY A 36 -1.64 7.88 6.42
CA GLY A 36 -1.42 8.03 7.85
C GLY A 36 -1.02 6.70 8.53
N VAL A 37 -0.37 5.82 7.78
CA VAL A 37 0.14 4.53 8.25
C VAL A 37 1.59 4.37 7.80
N SER A 38 2.43 3.78 8.65
CA SER A 38 3.79 3.40 8.27
C SER A 38 3.76 1.96 7.75
N ILE A 39 4.10 1.77 6.48
CA ILE A 39 4.21 0.47 5.83
C ILE A 39 5.66 0.31 5.40
N GLY A 40 6.27 -0.83 5.70
CA GLY A 40 7.63 -1.12 5.28
C GLY A 40 7.72 -1.77 3.90
N SER A 41 8.90 -1.68 3.27
CA SER A 41 9.25 -2.33 2.00
C SER A 41 8.90 -3.82 1.96
N GLY A 42 9.08 -4.55 3.07
CA GLY A 42 8.70 -5.96 3.16
C GLY A 42 7.19 -6.21 3.00
N GLU A 43 6.35 -5.28 3.47
CA GLU A 43 4.89 -5.34 3.32
C GLU A 43 4.45 -4.89 1.92
N LEU A 44 5.10 -3.84 1.37
CA LEU A 44 4.85 -3.37 0.00
C LEU A 44 5.20 -4.43 -1.06
N LEU A 45 6.29 -5.16 -0.85
CA LEU A 45 6.80 -6.17 -1.77
C LEU A 45 6.33 -7.60 -1.45
N ALA A 46 5.46 -7.75 -0.45
CA ALA A 46 4.86 -9.04 -0.14
C ALA A 46 4.03 -9.56 -1.32
N GLU A 47 3.89 -10.88 -1.41
CA GLU A 47 2.96 -11.56 -2.33
C GLU A 47 1.51 -11.44 -1.84
N LEU A 48 1.09 -10.20 -1.63
CA LEU A 48 -0.21 -9.81 -1.10
C LEU A 48 -0.92 -8.95 -2.15
N ALA A 49 -2.21 -9.21 -2.38
CA ALA A 49 -2.99 -8.38 -3.30
C ALA A 49 -3.03 -6.91 -2.82
N MET A 50 -2.97 -5.95 -3.74
CA MET A 50 -3.08 -4.52 -3.42
C MET A 50 -4.32 -4.20 -2.58
N THR A 51 -5.44 -4.88 -2.84
CA THR A 51 -6.67 -4.72 -2.03
C THR A 51 -6.52 -5.18 -0.58
N GLN A 52 -5.72 -6.21 -0.31
CA GLN A 52 -5.45 -6.67 1.05
C GLN A 52 -4.46 -5.74 1.74
N LEU A 53 -3.42 -5.28 1.04
CA LEU A 53 -2.51 -4.25 1.54
C LEU A 53 -3.27 -2.98 1.92
N ALA A 54 -4.20 -2.53 1.07
CA ALA A 54 -5.04 -1.38 1.32
C ALA A 54 -5.94 -1.57 2.56
N ARG A 55 -6.43 -2.78 2.81
CA ARG A 55 -7.18 -3.10 4.03
C ARG A 55 -6.30 -2.98 5.27
N GLN A 56 -5.11 -3.60 5.26
CA GLN A 56 -4.16 -3.48 6.37
C GLN A 56 -3.77 -2.03 6.64
N ALA A 57 -3.53 -1.26 5.58
CA ALA A 57 -3.23 0.16 5.64
C ALA A 57 -4.37 0.96 6.29
N ALA A 58 -5.63 0.67 5.93
CA ALA A 58 -6.80 1.31 6.48
C ALA A 58 -7.00 0.97 7.97
N ASP A 59 -6.83 -0.30 8.35
CA ASP A 59 -6.98 -0.76 9.74
C ASP A 59 -5.91 -0.13 10.66
N GLY A 60 -4.69 0.05 10.15
CA GLY A 60 -3.57 0.68 10.84
C GLY A 60 -3.55 2.21 10.76
N SER A 61 -4.42 2.84 9.97
CA SER A 61 -4.39 4.28 9.72
C SER A 61 -4.68 5.08 10.99
N ARG A 62 -3.89 6.14 11.23
CA ARG A 62 -4.18 7.13 12.28
C ARG A 62 -5.44 7.96 11.99
N TYR A 63 -5.90 7.98 10.74
CA TYR A 63 -7.12 8.70 10.33
C TYR A 63 -8.39 7.89 10.59
N LEU A 64 -8.28 6.60 10.91
CA LEU A 64 -9.42 5.79 11.30
C LEU A 64 -9.95 6.25 12.68
N PRO A 65 -11.23 6.67 12.78
CA PRO A 65 -11.85 7.04 14.04
C PRO A 65 -11.79 5.88 15.04
N ALA A 66 -11.58 6.20 16.32
CA ALA A 66 -11.43 5.19 17.37
C ALA A 66 -12.69 4.31 17.52
N GLU A 67 -13.85 4.86 17.20
CA GLU A 67 -15.15 4.20 17.21
C GLU A 67 -15.27 3.10 16.15
N LEU A 68 -14.50 3.20 15.06
CA LEU A 68 -14.52 2.27 13.93
C LEU A 68 -13.40 1.23 13.98
N ARG A 69 -12.45 1.33 14.94
CA ARG A 69 -11.37 0.34 15.11
C ARG A 69 -11.82 -1.02 15.65
N ARG A 70 -13.09 -1.18 16.01
CA ARG A 70 -13.68 -2.41 16.55
C ARG A 70 -14.97 -2.76 15.81
N SER A 71 -14.86 -3.32 14.61
CA SER A 71 -15.98 -4.00 13.95
C SER A 71 -15.51 -5.31 13.35
#